data_AF-A0A964V669-F1
#
_entry.id   AF-A0A964V669-F1
#
_cell.length_a   1.000
_cell.length_b   1.000
_cell.length_c   1.000
_cell.angle_alpha   90.00
_cell.angle_beta   90.00
_cell.angle_gamma   90.00
#
_symmetry.space_group_name_H-M   'P 1'
#
loop_
_entity.id
_entity.type
_entity.pdbx_description
1 polymer ?
#
loop_
_entity_poly.entity_id
_entity_poly.type
_entity_poly.pdbx_seq_one_letter_code
_entity_poly.pdbx_strand_id
1 'polypeptide(L)'
;MSALHALLHRAMAQSQGWIGFDRFMAMALYAPGMGYYSGGLPKLGSTPQGGSDFVTAPELSPWFGRTLARSVAEALTVSGTDQVWEFGAGTGALAHQLLSTLGSRVRRYTIVDLSGDLQARQRVTLQAYGHQVQWVSELPEQFSGVVVGNEVLDAMPVQLLWRGQGVWHERGVTTAPDGGFAWGDRPTELRPPLAIEGEHDYLTEIHTQAEAFVHTLAERLTAGAVFLLDYGFPEREYYHPQRHMGTVMCHRLHRADPDPLSDVGDKDITAHVNFTGIALAAQAAGLQVLGYTSQAHFLINSGLLEPLASAPLPERTMAQKLITEHEMGELFKVIALGVGEPWEPLGFARGDRSHTL
;
A
#
# COMPACT_ATOMS: atom_id res chain seq x y z
N MET A 1 3.83 -22.98 20.41
CA MET A 1 3.46 -21.55 20.45
C MET A 1 4.67 -20.75 20.02
N SER A 2 4.58 -20.00 18.92
CA SER A 2 5.70 -19.21 18.40
C SER A 2 6.03 -18.01 19.31
N ALA A 3 7.20 -17.40 19.13
CA ALA A 3 7.57 -16.19 19.87
C ALA A 3 6.58 -15.03 19.61
N LEU A 4 6.09 -14.91 18.37
CA LEU A 4 5.05 -13.95 17.99
C LEU A 4 3.74 -14.20 18.75
N HIS A 5 3.27 -15.44 18.84
CA HIS A 5 2.06 -15.76 19.60
C HIS A 5 2.22 -15.37 21.07
N ALA A 6 3.36 -15.70 21.69
CA ALA A 6 3.62 -15.32 23.08
C ALA A 6 3.63 -13.80 23.27
N LEU A 7 4.14 -13.03 22.30
CA LEU A 7 4.12 -11.58 22.30
C LEU A 7 2.69 -11.03 22.22
N LEU A 8 1.86 -11.56 21.32
CA LEU A 8 0.45 -11.17 21.15
C LEU A 8 -0.39 -11.48 22.40
N HIS A 9 -0.27 -12.69 22.97
CA HIS A 9 -0.95 -13.03 24.24
C HIS A 9 -0.52 -12.13 25.39
N ARG A 10 0.76 -11.74 25.46
CA ARG A 10 1.24 -10.77 26.45
C ARG A 10 0.61 -9.39 26.24
N ALA A 11 0.54 -8.91 24.99
CA ALA A 11 -0.08 -7.63 24.69
C ALA A 11 -1.57 -7.60 25.04
N MET A 12 -2.29 -8.69 24.78
CA MET A 12 -3.68 -8.87 25.22
C MET A 12 -3.80 -8.89 26.74
N ALA A 13 -2.98 -9.67 27.45
CA ALA A 13 -3.00 -9.74 28.91
C ALA A 13 -2.75 -8.37 29.56
N GLN A 14 -1.86 -7.55 28.98
CA GLN A 14 -1.59 -6.17 29.42
C GLN A 14 -2.73 -5.18 29.08
N SER A 15 -3.62 -5.55 28.17
CA SER A 15 -4.72 -4.72 27.65
C SER A 15 -6.09 -5.26 28.07
N GLN A 16 -6.19 -5.82 29.28
CA GLN A 16 -7.43 -6.40 29.83
C GLN A 16 -8.03 -7.52 28.95
N GLY A 17 -7.16 -8.35 28.37
CA GLY A 17 -7.54 -9.50 27.55
C GLY A 17 -7.95 -9.18 26.12
N TRP A 18 -7.78 -7.94 25.64
CA TRP A 18 -8.23 -7.50 24.33
C TRP A 18 -7.28 -6.47 23.73
N ILE A 19 -7.02 -6.55 22.43
CA ILE A 19 -6.34 -5.48 21.66
C ILE A 19 -7.16 -5.17 20.40
N GLY A 20 -7.11 -3.94 19.91
CA GLY A 20 -7.71 -3.56 18.63
C GLY A 20 -7.10 -4.35 17.48
N PHE A 21 -7.87 -4.54 16.40
CA PHE A 21 -7.38 -5.28 15.23
C PHE A 21 -6.19 -4.58 14.56
N ASP A 22 -6.14 -3.26 14.57
CA ASP A 22 -5.01 -2.44 14.14
C ASP A 22 -3.73 -2.83 14.87
N ARG A 23 -3.77 -2.93 16.20
CA ARG A 23 -2.61 -3.32 17.00
C ARG A 23 -2.23 -4.78 16.76
N PHE A 24 -3.22 -5.67 16.62
CA PHE A 24 -2.97 -7.06 16.26
C PHE A 24 -2.27 -7.17 14.90
N MET A 25 -2.81 -6.51 13.86
CA MET A 25 -2.28 -6.48 12.50
C MET A 25 -0.86 -5.89 12.48
N ALA A 26 -0.64 -4.77 13.18
CA ALA A 26 0.69 -4.16 13.30
C ALA A 26 1.73 -5.14 13.89
N MET A 27 1.36 -5.88 14.94
CA MET A 27 2.25 -6.86 15.54
C MET A 27 2.44 -8.10 14.67
N ALA A 28 1.37 -8.60 14.05
CA ALA A 28 1.40 -9.75 13.15
C ALA A 28 2.28 -9.48 11.92
N LEU A 29 2.27 -8.26 11.40
CA LEU A 29 2.99 -7.87 10.20
C LEU A 29 4.40 -7.34 10.50
N TYR A 30 4.58 -6.54 11.54
CA TYR A 30 5.79 -5.72 11.73
C TYR A 30 6.51 -5.91 13.07
N ALA A 31 6.11 -6.88 13.90
CA ALA A 31 6.85 -7.15 15.13
C ALA A 31 8.33 -7.45 14.80
N PRO A 32 9.31 -6.71 15.39
CA PRO A 32 10.71 -6.86 15.04
C PRO A 32 11.21 -8.31 15.13
N GLY A 33 11.72 -8.83 14.02
CA GLY A 33 12.24 -10.20 13.89
C GLY A 33 11.20 -11.32 13.96
N MET A 34 9.91 -11.01 14.00
CA MET A 34 8.83 -12.01 14.22
C MET A 34 7.61 -11.81 13.33
N GLY A 35 7.22 -10.58 13.04
CA GLY A 35 6.08 -10.29 12.18
C GLY A 35 6.38 -10.64 10.72
N TYR A 36 5.32 -10.81 9.93
CA TYR A 36 5.40 -11.24 8.53
C TYR A 36 6.50 -10.47 7.78
N TYR A 37 6.37 -9.15 7.61
CA TYR A 37 7.33 -8.32 6.88
C TYR A 37 8.71 -8.22 7.55
N SER A 38 8.81 -8.48 8.86
CA SER A 38 10.08 -8.45 9.61
C SER A 38 10.76 -9.83 9.78
N GLY A 39 10.17 -10.91 9.24
CA GLY A 39 10.71 -12.27 9.30
C GLY A 39 11.46 -12.68 8.01
N GLY A 40 12.40 -13.61 8.12
CA GLY A 40 13.32 -13.99 7.03
C GLY A 40 12.75 -14.89 5.92
N LEU A 41 11.43 -15.09 5.85
CA LEU A 41 10.81 -15.90 4.79
C LEU A 41 10.72 -15.12 3.47
N PRO A 42 10.95 -15.75 2.30
CA PRO A 42 10.73 -15.12 1.01
C PRO A 42 9.23 -14.80 0.81
N LYS A 43 8.87 -13.52 0.67
CA LYS A 43 7.45 -13.09 0.53
C LYS A 43 7.04 -12.79 -0.90
N LEU A 44 7.94 -12.17 -1.65
CA LEU A 44 7.66 -11.63 -2.98
C LEU A 44 8.31 -12.49 -4.07
N GLY A 45 7.50 -12.93 -5.04
CA GLY A 45 7.93 -13.77 -6.16
C GLY A 45 6.78 -14.38 -6.96
N SER A 46 7.12 -14.94 -8.12
CA SER A 46 6.14 -15.36 -9.14
C SER A 46 5.59 -16.78 -8.99
N THR A 47 6.09 -17.58 -8.06
CA THR A 47 5.66 -18.98 -7.93
C THR A 47 5.62 -19.48 -6.47
N PRO A 48 4.65 -20.34 -6.10
CA PRO A 48 4.63 -20.99 -4.79
C PRO A 48 5.89 -21.84 -4.53
N GLN A 49 6.51 -22.41 -5.58
CA GLN A 49 7.74 -23.18 -5.44
C GLN A 49 8.94 -22.32 -5.03
N GLY A 50 8.90 -21.01 -5.29
CA GLY A 50 9.87 -20.04 -4.78
C GLY A 50 9.61 -19.58 -3.34
N GLY A 51 8.54 -20.09 -2.70
CA GLY A 51 8.14 -19.73 -1.34
C GLY A 51 7.41 -18.39 -1.21
N SER A 52 7.21 -17.66 -2.31
CA SER A 52 6.51 -16.37 -2.31
C SER A 52 5.00 -16.50 -2.09
N ASP A 53 4.41 -15.47 -1.52
CA ASP A 53 2.99 -15.41 -1.19
C ASP A 53 2.16 -14.67 -2.26
N PHE A 54 2.73 -13.65 -2.91
CA PHE A 54 2.06 -12.87 -3.95
C PHE A 54 3.03 -12.21 -4.97
N VAL A 55 2.47 -11.70 -6.06
CA VAL A 55 3.16 -10.99 -7.16
C VAL A 55 2.67 -9.55 -7.22
N THR A 56 3.61 -8.60 -7.20
CA THR A 56 3.33 -7.18 -7.37
C THR A 56 3.61 -6.72 -8.80
N ALA A 57 3.07 -5.56 -9.20
CA ALA A 57 3.24 -5.02 -10.56
C ALA A 57 4.72 -4.92 -11.02
N PRO A 58 5.68 -4.47 -10.18
CA PRO A 58 7.08 -4.41 -10.56
C PRO A 58 7.73 -5.78 -10.85
N GLU A 59 7.26 -6.85 -10.19
CA GLU A 59 7.73 -8.23 -10.41
C GLU A 59 7.09 -8.85 -11.67
N LEU A 60 5.88 -8.42 -12.03
CA LEU A 60 5.15 -8.95 -13.17
C LEU A 60 5.74 -8.49 -14.51
N SER A 61 6.11 -7.21 -14.61
CA SER A 61 6.60 -6.65 -15.87
C SER A 61 7.46 -5.39 -15.67
N PRO A 62 8.66 -5.32 -16.29
CA PRO A 62 9.50 -4.12 -16.24
C PRO A 62 8.87 -2.91 -16.91
N TRP A 63 7.81 -3.11 -17.71
CA TRP A 63 7.04 -2.04 -18.33
C TRP A 63 6.33 -1.16 -17.30
N PHE A 64 6.04 -1.67 -16.10
CA PHE A 64 5.43 -0.89 -15.02
C PHE A 64 6.32 0.28 -14.59
N GLY A 65 7.52 0.01 -14.07
CA GLY A 65 8.43 1.06 -13.60
C GLY A 65 8.97 1.94 -14.72
N ARG A 66 9.20 1.39 -15.93
CA ARG A 66 9.58 2.20 -17.11
C ARG A 66 8.50 3.23 -17.48
N THR A 67 7.24 2.87 -17.32
CA THR A 67 6.11 3.74 -17.61
C THR A 67 5.94 4.77 -16.49
N LEU A 68 5.95 4.33 -15.23
CA LEU A 68 5.87 5.21 -14.06
C LEU A 68 7.00 6.26 -14.06
N ALA A 69 8.20 5.90 -14.54
CA ALA A 69 9.33 6.81 -14.66
C ALA A 69 9.01 8.09 -15.45
N ARG A 70 8.05 8.09 -16.38
CA ARG A 70 7.67 9.29 -17.13
C ARG A 70 6.95 10.30 -16.23
N SER A 71 5.98 9.85 -15.44
CA SER A 71 5.27 10.69 -14.45
C SER A 71 6.21 11.14 -13.32
N VAL A 72 7.13 10.27 -12.88
CA VAL A 72 8.18 10.65 -11.91
C VAL A 72 9.11 11.71 -12.50
N ALA A 73 9.55 11.57 -13.76
CA ALA A 73 10.41 12.55 -14.42
C ALA A 73 9.73 13.92 -14.57
N GLU A 74 8.43 13.93 -14.90
CA GLU A 74 7.63 15.15 -14.95
C GLU A 74 7.56 15.82 -13.58
N ALA A 75 7.20 15.08 -12.53
CA ALA A 75 7.12 15.61 -11.17
C ALA A 75 8.47 16.16 -10.67
N LEU A 76 9.58 15.47 -10.93
CA LEU A 76 10.94 15.98 -10.65
C LEU A 76 11.20 17.31 -11.38
N THR A 77 10.77 17.42 -12.65
CA THR A 77 10.92 18.66 -13.43
C THR A 77 10.10 19.80 -12.86
N VAL A 78 8.81 19.58 -12.62
CA VAL A 78 7.87 20.62 -12.15
C VAL A 78 8.27 21.13 -10.76
N SER A 79 8.63 20.21 -9.86
CA SER A 79 9.07 20.57 -8.51
C SER A 79 10.51 21.10 -8.42
N GLY A 80 11.30 21.00 -9.50
CA GLY A 80 12.72 21.35 -9.47
C GLY A 80 13.56 20.46 -8.55
N THR A 81 13.14 19.22 -8.33
CA THR A 81 13.82 18.26 -7.44
C THR A 81 14.54 17.17 -8.22
N ASP A 82 15.47 16.47 -7.56
CA ASP A 82 16.31 15.42 -8.16
C ASP A 82 16.41 14.15 -7.30
N GLN A 83 15.49 14.00 -6.34
CA GLN A 83 15.48 12.88 -5.39
C GLN A 83 14.20 12.07 -5.54
N VAL A 84 14.32 10.75 -5.41
CA VAL A 84 13.18 9.83 -5.33
C VAL A 84 13.21 9.14 -3.97
N TRP A 85 12.05 9.04 -3.35
CA TRP A 85 11.82 8.35 -2.09
C TRP A 85 10.85 7.20 -2.33
N GLU A 86 11.26 5.97 -2.06
CA GLU A 86 10.39 4.79 -2.20
C GLU A 86 10.10 4.18 -0.84
N PHE A 87 8.82 4.07 -0.49
CA PHE A 87 8.39 3.33 0.68
C PHE A 87 8.10 1.88 0.29
N GLY A 88 8.58 0.92 1.09
CA GLY A 88 8.28 -0.49 0.87
C GLY A 88 8.80 -1.02 -0.48
N ALA A 89 10.09 -0.81 -0.79
CA ALA A 89 10.67 -1.15 -2.10
C ALA A 89 10.71 -2.65 -2.46
N GLY A 90 10.15 -3.52 -1.60
CA GLY A 90 10.07 -4.96 -1.83
C GLY A 90 11.43 -5.58 -2.14
N THR A 91 11.58 -6.13 -3.33
CA THR A 91 12.82 -6.76 -3.82
C THR A 91 13.84 -5.77 -4.40
N GLY A 92 13.47 -4.49 -4.54
CA GLY A 92 14.19 -3.46 -5.27
C GLY A 92 13.90 -3.44 -6.78
N ALA A 93 12.95 -4.23 -7.28
CA ALA A 93 12.62 -4.28 -8.70
C ALA A 93 12.13 -2.93 -9.25
N LEU A 94 11.24 -2.25 -8.53
CA LEU A 94 10.74 -0.93 -8.96
C LEU A 94 11.84 0.13 -8.92
N ALA A 95 12.61 0.21 -7.83
CA ALA A 95 13.82 1.04 -7.75
C ALA A 95 14.75 0.84 -8.94
N HIS A 96 15.05 -0.41 -9.30
CA HIS A 96 15.91 -0.72 -10.44
C HIS A 96 15.32 -0.19 -11.75
N GLN A 97 14.01 -0.39 -11.96
CA GLN A 97 13.31 0.08 -13.16
C GLN A 97 13.30 1.62 -13.26
N LEU A 98 13.03 2.32 -12.15
CA LEU A 98 13.05 3.78 -12.10
C LEU A 98 14.47 4.32 -12.33
N LEU A 99 15.48 3.80 -11.62
CA LEU A 99 16.87 4.23 -11.76
C LEU A 99 17.43 3.98 -13.16
N SER A 100 17.15 2.80 -13.74
CA SER A 100 17.58 2.48 -15.11
C SER A 100 16.94 3.38 -16.17
N THR A 101 15.71 3.86 -15.93
CA THR A 101 14.97 4.69 -16.89
C THR A 101 15.26 6.17 -16.71
N LEU A 102 15.35 6.66 -15.47
CA LEU A 102 15.57 8.07 -15.15
C LEU A 102 17.05 8.47 -15.24
N GLY A 103 17.97 7.53 -15.02
CA GLY A 103 19.41 7.77 -15.10
C GLY A 103 19.87 8.91 -14.19
N SER A 104 20.72 9.80 -14.72
CA SER A 104 21.34 10.90 -13.96
C SER A 104 20.37 11.99 -13.50
N ARG A 105 19.09 11.95 -13.91
CA ARG A 105 18.04 12.84 -13.40
C ARG A 105 17.78 12.60 -11.92
N VAL A 106 17.98 11.38 -11.44
CA VAL A 106 17.91 11.05 -10.02
C VAL A 106 19.31 11.11 -9.43
N ARG A 107 19.57 12.09 -8.56
CA ARG A 107 20.82 12.19 -7.81
C ARG A 107 20.83 11.28 -6.60
N ARG A 108 19.66 11.04 -6.01
CA ARG A 108 19.51 10.23 -4.81
C ARG A 108 18.20 9.46 -4.82
N TYR A 109 18.30 8.17 -4.51
CA TYR A 109 17.17 7.28 -4.37
C TYR A 109 17.14 6.74 -2.94
N THR A 110 16.18 7.18 -2.15
CA THR A 110 16.07 6.79 -0.74
C THR A 110 14.98 5.75 -0.58
N ILE A 111 15.35 4.58 -0.07
CA ILE A 111 14.40 3.53 0.29
C ILE A 111 14.09 3.65 1.79
N VAL A 112 12.80 3.77 2.10
CA VAL A 112 12.28 3.71 3.47
C VAL A 112 11.73 2.30 3.69
N ASP A 113 12.44 1.49 4.47
CA ASP A 113 12.08 0.09 4.72
C ASP A 113 12.27 -0.27 6.19
N LEU A 114 11.20 -0.77 6.80
CA LEU A 114 11.16 -1.21 8.19
C LEU A 114 11.72 -2.63 8.38
N SER A 115 11.91 -3.39 7.29
CA SER A 115 12.41 -4.76 7.32
C SER A 115 13.90 -4.84 7.00
N GLY A 116 14.70 -5.38 7.92
CA GLY A 116 16.13 -5.57 7.69
C GLY A 116 16.45 -6.60 6.58
N ASP A 117 15.61 -7.61 6.43
CA ASP A 117 15.83 -8.72 5.49
C ASP A 117 15.66 -8.31 4.02
N LEU A 118 14.68 -7.44 3.71
CA LEU A 118 14.49 -6.96 2.34
C LEU A 118 15.65 -6.05 1.90
N GLN A 119 16.25 -5.29 2.81
CA GLN A 119 17.41 -4.45 2.48
C GLN A 119 18.57 -5.27 1.90
N ALA A 120 18.82 -6.49 2.40
CA ALA A 120 19.88 -7.34 1.85
C ALA A 120 19.59 -7.73 0.40
N ARG A 121 18.34 -8.11 0.08
CA ARG A 121 17.92 -8.43 -1.29
C ARG A 121 17.98 -7.20 -2.20
N GLN A 122 17.50 -6.04 -1.73
CA GLN A 122 17.54 -4.78 -2.45
C GLN A 122 18.98 -4.36 -2.79
N ARG A 123 19.94 -4.53 -1.87
CA ARG A 123 21.36 -4.22 -2.12
C ARG A 123 21.95 -5.05 -3.26
N VAL A 124 21.55 -6.32 -3.40
CA VAL A 124 21.94 -7.16 -4.53
C VAL A 124 21.31 -6.64 -5.82
N THR A 125 19.98 -6.44 -5.83
CA THR A 125 19.25 -5.92 -7.00
C THR A 125 19.77 -4.57 -7.49
N LEU A 126 20.18 -3.70 -6.56
CA LEU A 126 20.57 -2.31 -6.82
C LEU A 126 22.08 -2.08 -6.80
N GLN A 127 22.90 -3.14 -6.85
CA GLN A 127 24.35 -3.05 -6.75
C GLN A 127 24.96 -2.04 -7.76
N ALA A 128 24.41 -1.99 -8.99
CA ALA A 128 24.85 -1.06 -10.04
C ALA A 128 24.63 0.42 -9.69
N TYR A 129 23.72 0.73 -8.76
CA TYR A 129 23.32 2.08 -8.38
C TYR A 129 23.76 2.45 -6.95
N GLY A 130 24.67 1.69 -6.34
CA GLY A 130 25.03 1.84 -4.92
C GLY A 130 25.53 3.23 -4.50
N HIS A 131 25.96 4.08 -5.44
CA HIS A 131 26.34 5.47 -5.17
C HIS A 131 25.15 6.45 -5.11
N GLN A 132 23.97 6.05 -5.61
CA GLN A 132 22.74 6.84 -5.61
C GLN A 132 21.74 6.35 -4.57
N VAL A 133 21.78 5.05 -4.24
CA VAL A 133 20.78 4.42 -3.35
C VAL A 133 21.22 4.51 -1.89
N GLN A 134 20.31 4.93 -1.03
CA GLN A 134 20.46 4.87 0.43
C GLN A 134 19.21 4.27 1.08
N TRP A 135 19.38 3.72 2.29
CA TRP A 135 18.31 3.15 3.10
C TRP A 135 18.18 3.94 4.39
N VAL A 136 16.94 4.25 4.78
CA VAL A 136 16.64 4.93 6.04
C VAL A 136 15.53 4.18 6.77
N SER A 137 15.60 4.18 8.11
CA SER A 137 14.55 3.63 8.97
C SER A 137 13.51 4.67 9.42
N GLU A 138 13.81 5.95 9.20
CA GLU A 138 12.94 7.07 9.55
C GLU A 138 13.08 8.17 8.52
N LEU A 139 12.02 8.99 8.41
CA LEU A 139 12.08 10.19 7.58
C LEU A 139 12.89 11.28 8.28
N PRO A 140 13.62 12.13 7.54
CA PRO A 140 14.15 13.36 8.09
C PRO A 140 13.01 14.32 8.48
N GLU A 141 13.33 15.35 9.25
CA GLU A 141 12.35 16.39 9.63
C GLU A 141 11.74 17.06 8.40
N GLN A 142 12.54 17.30 7.37
CA GLN A 142 12.10 17.83 6.08
C GLN A 142 12.86 17.15 4.95
N PHE A 143 12.18 16.98 3.81
CA PHE A 143 12.80 16.50 2.58
C PHE A 143 12.10 17.08 1.35
N SER A 144 12.71 16.89 0.18
CA SER A 144 12.15 17.26 -1.12
C SER A 144 12.43 16.14 -2.12
N GLY A 145 11.54 15.96 -3.08
CA GLY A 145 11.65 14.91 -4.10
C GLY A 145 10.32 14.29 -4.46
N VAL A 146 10.36 13.27 -5.31
CA VAL A 146 9.18 12.49 -5.67
C VAL A 146 9.10 11.25 -4.79
N VAL A 147 8.00 11.10 -4.06
CA VAL A 147 7.69 9.91 -3.27
C VAL A 147 6.93 8.91 -4.14
N VAL A 148 7.28 7.64 -4.02
CA VAL A 148 6.59 6.50 -4.64
C VAL A 148 6.27 5.47 -3.56
N GLY A 149 5.01 5.04 -3.51
CA GLY A 149 4.59 3.88 -2.72
C GLY A 149 3.73 2.98 -3.60
N ASN A 150 4.18 1.75 -3.83
CA ASN A 150 3.42 0.73 -4.56
C ASN A 150 3.05 -0.39 -3.60
N GLU A 151 1.76 -0.63 -3.38
CA GLU A 151 1.24 -1.67 -2.47
C GLU A 151 1.84 -1.50 -1.08
N VAL A 152 1.64 -0.30 -0.52
CA VAL A 152 2.15 0.09 0.80
C VAL A 152 1.00 0.47 1.72
N LEU A 153 -0.07 1.06 1.18
CA LEU A 153 -1.19 1.52 1.97
C LEU A 153 -2.06 0.34 2.42
N ASP A 154 -2.23 -0.67 1.56
CA ASP A 154 -3.05 -1.85 1.85
C ASP A 154 -2.53 -2.68 3.04
N ALA A 155 -1.21 -2.68 3.25
CA ALA A 155 -0.55 -3.36 4.35
C ALA A 155 -0.57 -2.55 5.65
N MET A 156 -1.01 -1.29 5.64
CA MET A 156 -1.08 -0.48 6.85
C MET A 156 -2.20 -0.98 7.77
N PRO A 157 -1.94 -1.07 9.09
CA PRO A 157 -2.93 -1.50 10.06
C PRO A 157 -4.25 -0.75 9.99
N VAL A 158 -5.36 -1.49 9.96
CA VAL A 158 -6.73 -0.96 9.96
C VAL A 158 -7.47 -1.30 11.25
N GLN A 159 -8.40 -0.44 11.66
CA GLN A 159 -9.36 -0.78 12.72
C GLN A 159 -10.61 -1.38 12.09
N LEU A 160 -11.19 -2.40 12.75
CA LEU A 160 -12.42 -3.03 12.29
C LEU A 160 -13.62 -2.48 13.05
N LEU A 161 -14.63 -2.03 12.31
CA LEU A 161 -15.93 -1.64 12.83
C LEU A 161 -16.96 -2.70 12.45
N TRP A 162 -17.62 -3.25 13.46
CA TRP A 162 -18.69 -4.22 13.34
C TRP A 162 -20.02 -3.60 13.78
N ARG A 163 -20.97 -3.46 12.86
CA ARG A 163 -22.37 -3.16 13.17
C ARG A 163 -23.11 -4.49 13.33
N GLY A 164 -23.48 -4.83 14.56
CA GLY A 164 -24.33 -5.98 14.85
C GLY A 164 -25.63 -5.52 15.49
N GLN A 165 -26.78 -5.95 14.96
CA GLN A 165 -28.10 -5.55 15.48
C GLN A 165 -28.28 -4.03 15.62
N GLY A 166 -27.75 -3.27 14.65
CA GLY A 166 -27.81 -1.80 14.63
C GLY A 166 -26.84 -1.07 15.55
N VAL A 167 -26.01 -1.78 16.33
CA VAL A 167 -25.03 -1.18 17.26
C VAL A 167 -23.62 -1.39 16.73
N TRP A 168 -22.84 -0.30 16.68
CA TRP A 168 -21.44 -0.33 16.27
C TRP A 168 -20.53 -0.76 17.42
N HIS A 169 -19.62 -1.64 17.08
CA HIS A 169 -18.56 -2.15 17.93
C HIS A 169 -17.23 -1.99 17.22
N GLU A 170 -16.18 -1.73 17.97
CA GLU A 170 -14.82 -1.97 17.52
C GLU A 170 -14.53 -3.46 17.68
N ARG A 171 -14.15 -4.11 16.58
CA ARG A 171 -13.75 -5.50 16.56
C ARG A 171 -12.25 -5.60 16.77
N GLY A 172 -11.86 -6.28 17.83
CA GLY A 172 -10.47 -6.58 18.17
C GLY A 172 -10.25 -8.06 18.40
N VAL A 173 -9.12 -8.39 19.01
CA VAL A 173 -8.64 -9.77 19.20
C VAL A 173 -8.50 -10.08 20.68
N THR A 174 -8.93 -11.28 21.03
CA THR A 174 -8.88 -11.88 22.38
C THR A 174 -8.23 -13.26 22.32
N THR A 175 -7.97 -13.85 23.49
CA THR A 175 -7.46 -15.23 23.59
C THR A 175 -8.64 -16.22 23.60
N ALA A 176 -8.64 -17.16 22.67
CA ALA A 176 -9.63 -18.23 22.57
C ALA A 176 -9.45 -19.28 23.70
N PRO A 177 -10.47 -20.08 24.03
CA PRO A 177 -10.39 -21.11 25.08
C PRO A 177 -9.34 -22.20 24.81
N ASP A 178 -9.03 -22.47 23.55
CA ASP A 178 -7.99 -23.43 23.11
C ASP A 178 -6.57 -22.83 23.07
N GLY A 179 -6.44 -21.56 23.47
CA GLY A 179 -5.18 -20.82 23.41
C GLY A 179 -4.88 -20.18 22.05
N GLY A 180 -5.80 -20.26 21.08
CA GLY A 180 -5.73 -19.51 19.83
C GLY A 180 -6.16 -18.04 19.96
N PHE A 181 -6.41 -17.40 18.83
CA PHE A 181 -6.96 -16.04 18.76
C PHE A 181 -8.46 -16.10 18.44
N ALA A 182 -9.24 -15.20 19.03
CA ALA A 182 -10.67 -15.08 18.75
C ALA A 182 -11.07 -13.61 18.62
N TRP A 183 -12.08 -13.33 17.80
CA TRP A 183 -12.70 -12.01 17.74
C TRP A 183 -13.31 -11.61 19.08
N GLY A 184 -13.17 -10.34 19.45
CA GLY A 184 -13.86 -9.73 20.57
C GLY A 184 -14.37 -8.35 20.17
N ASP A 185 -15.68 -8.14 20.29
CA ASP A 185 -16.34 -6.89 19.91
C ASP A 185 -16.60 -6.03 21.16
N ARG A 186 -16.26 -4.74 21.11
CA ARG A 186 -16.51 -3.76 22.19
C ARG A 186 -17.34 -2.59 21.65
N PRO A 187 -18.39 -2.12 22.35
CA PRO A 187 -19.15 -0.96 21.91
C PRO A 187 -18.26 0.25 21.64
N THR A 188 -18.53 0.97 20.56
CA THR A 188 -17.72 2.13 20.16
C THR A 188 -18.57 3.26 19.57
N GLU A 189 -18.07 4.48 19.68
CA GLU A 189 -18.62 5.64 18.98
C GLU A 189 -17.96 5.88 17.60
N LEU A 190 -16.93 5.10 17.25
CA LEU A 190 -16.33 5.13 15.93
C LEU A 190 -17.34 4.75 14.85
N ARG A 191 -17.27 5.42 13.70
CA ARG A 191 -18.14 5.19 12.55
C ARG A 191 -17.31 5.22 11.27
N PRO A 192 -17.74 4.50 10.21
CA PRO A 192 -17.23 4.78 8.88
C PRO A 192 -17.54 6.24 8.49
N PRO A 193 -16.72 6.85 7.61
CA PRO A 193 -16.90 8.24 7.17
C PRO A 193 -18.24 8.48 6.45
N LEU A 194 -18.80 7.43 5.84
CA LEU A 194 -20.14 7.43 5.28
C LEU A 194 -21.11 6.60 6.13
N ALA A 195 -22.34 7.11 6.27
CA ALA A 195 -23.42 6.34 6.86
C ALA A 195 -23.74 5.11 6.00
N ILE A 196 -23.73 3.93 6.61
CA ILE A 196 -24.06 2.68 5.92
C ILE A 196 -25.59 2.51 5.88
N GLU A 197 -26.16 2.53 4.69
CA GLU A 197 -27.59 2.29 4.47
C GLU A 197 -27.99 0.86 4.87
N GLY A 198 -29.24 0.71 5.32
CA GLY A 198 -29.80 -0.57 5.75
C GLY A 198 -29.54 -0.91 7.22
N GLU A 199 -30.21 -1.97 7.68
CA GLU A 199 -30.16 -2.45 9.08
C GLU A 199 -29.38 -3.75 9.23
N HIS A 200 -28.81 -4.27 8.13
CA HIS A 200 -28.04 -5.51 8.15
C HIS A 200 -26.72 -5.34 8.89
N ASP A 201 -26.25 -6.49 9.37
CA ASP A 201 -24.93 -6.62 9.96
C ASP A 201 -23.85 -6.21 8.95
N TYR A 202 -22.86 -5.46 9.40
CA TYR A 202 -21.87 -4.84 8.53
C TYR A 202 -20.49 -4.82 9.20
N LEU A 203 -19.49 -5.40 8.53
CA LEU A 203 -18.08 -5.31 8.90
C LEU A 203 -17.36 -4.41 7.91
N THR A 204 -16.50 -3.53 8.40
CA THR A 204 -15.64 -2.69 7.55
C THR A 204 -14.43 -2.17 8.29
N GLU A 205 -13.53 -1.55 7.52
CA GLU A 205 -12.27 -0.98 7.95
C GLU A 205 -12.34 0.55 8.02
N ILE A 206 -11.62 1.15 8.96
CA ILE A 206 -11.19 2.55 8.91
C ILE A 206 -9.65 2.62 8.92
N HIS A 207 -9.09 3.61 8.22
CA HIS A 207 -7.70 3.60 7.75
C HIS A 207 -6.83 4.66 8.43
N THR A 208 -7.01 4.83 9.74
CA THR A 208 -6.35 5.89 10.53
C THR A 208 -4.83 5.89 10.38
N GLN A 209 -4.20 4.73 10.24
CA GLN A 209 -2.74 4.62 10.03
C GLN A 209 -2.30 5.10 8.64
N ALA A 210 -3.08 4.82 7.59
CA ALA A 210 -2.79 5.27 6.23
C ALA A 210 -3.01 6.78 6.08
N GLU A 211 -4.05 7.32 6.72
CA GLU A 211 -4.27 8.76 6.83
C GLU A 211 -3.12 9.44 7.58
N ALA A 212 -2.69 8.88 8.72
CA ALA A 212 -1.55 9.40 9.49
C ALA A 212 -0.23 9.36 8.70
N PHE A 213 -0.03 8.34 7.85
CA PHE A 213 1.11 8.29 6.93
C PHE A 213 1.09 9.46 5.94
N VAL A 214 -0.06 9.75 5.33
CA VAL A 214 -0.23 10.87 4.40
C VAL A 214 0.00 12.21 5.12
N HIS A 215 -0.53 12.38 6.34
CA HIS A 215 -0.24 13.54 7.17
C HIS A 215 1.28 13.71 7.41
N THR A 216 1.97 12.62 7.73
CA THR A 216 3.43 12.63 7.93
C THR A 216 4.18 13.05 6.67
N LEU A 217 3.74 12.60 5.49
CA LEU A 217 4.33 13.04 4.22
C LEU A 217 4.09 14.53 4.00
N ALA A 218 2.87 15.01 4.22
CA ALA A 218 2.50 16.41 4.05
C ALA A 218 3.28 17.36 4.97
N GLU A 219 3.49 16.97 6.23
CA GLU A 219 4.24 17.77 7.20
C GLU A 219 5.73 17.90 6.84
N ARG A 220 6.31 16.90 6.19
CA ARG A 220 7.76 16.79 5.96
C ARG A 220 8.19 17.09 4.53
N LEU A 221 7.32 16.89 3.54
CA LEU A 221 7.62 17.11 2.13
C LEU A 221 7.50 18.60 1.78
N THR A 222 8.64 19.24 1.53
CA THR A 222 8.74 20.68 1.28
C THR A 222 8.62 21.08 -0.19
N ALA A 223 8.92 20.16 -1.10
CA ALA A 223 8.75 20.32 -2.55
C ALA A 223 8.74 18.94 -3.21
N GLY A 224 7.83 18.72 -4.15
CA GLY A 224 7.73 17.43 -4.82
C GLY A 224 6.30 16.96 -5.09
N ALA A 225 6.20 15.67 -5.37
CA ALA A 225 4.94 14.96 -5.56
C ALA A 225 4.99 13.59 -4.86
N VAL A 226 3.83 13.01 -4.59
CA VAL A 226 3.67 11.67 -4.04
C VAL A 226 2.83 10.87 -5.01
N PHE A 227 3.29 9.69 -5.42
CA PHE A 227 2.50 8.72 -6.19
C PHE A 227 2.25 7.50 -5.31
N LEU A 228 0.98 7.22 -5.03
CA LEU A 228 0.55 6.03 -4.28
C LEU A 228 -0.26 5.14 -5.21
N LEU A 229 0.19 3.91 -5.39
CA LEU A 229 -0.38 2.91 -6.30
C LEU A 229 -0.83 1.72 -5.47
N ASP A 230 -2.14 1.46 -5.46
CA ASP A 230 -2.71 0.46 -4.58
C ASP A 230 -4.10 0.02 -5.03
N TYR A 231 -4.63 -1.07 -4.50
CA TYR A 231 -5.97 -1.57 -4.80
C TYR A 231 -7.01 -1.04 -3.80
N GLY A 232 -8.09 -0.48 -4.33
CA GLY A 232 -9.11 0.15 -3.50
C GLY A 232 -10.07 1.04 -4.26
N PHE A 233 -10.82 1.82 -3.49
CA PHE A 233 -12.04 2.49 -3.95
C PHE A 233 -12.22 3.88 -3.31
N PRO A 234 -12.99 4.78 -3.93
CA PRO A 234 -13.58 5.92 -3.25
C PRO A 234 -14.60 5.47 -2.20
N GLU A 235 -14.90 6.32 -1.23
CA GLU A 235 -15.75 6.03 -0.07
C GLU A 235 -17.11 5.42 -0.43
N ARG A 236 -17.77 5.94 -1.48
CA ARG A 236 -19.09 5.45 -1.94
C ARG A 236 -19.09 3.98 -2.37
N GLU A 237 -17.96 3.49 -2.88
CA GLU A 237 -17.78 2.10 -3.33
C GLU A 237 -17.12 1.23 -2.25
N TYR A 238 -16.27 1.83 -1.43
CA TYR A 238 -15.69 1.18 -0.26
C TYR A 238 -16.76 0.80 0.76
N TYR A 239 -17.61 1.77 1.13
CA TYR A 239 -18.66 1.62 2.13
C TYR A 239 -20.03 1.27 1.53
N HIS A 240 -20.04 0.71 0.32
CA HIS A 240 -21.27 0.33 -0.36
C HIS A 240 -22.03 -0.74 0.46
N PRO A 241 -23.38 -0.68 0.60
CA PRO A 241 -24.15 -1.59 1.45
C PRO A 241 -23.93 -3.09 1.18
N GLN A 242 -23.59 -3.47 -0.05
CA GLN A 242 -23.30 -4.86 -0.43
C GLN A 242 -21.90 -5.33 0.00
N ARG A 243 -20.97 -4.44 0.36
CA ARG A 243 -19.64 -4.76 0.87
C ARG A 243 -19.66 -4.97 2.39
N HIS A 244 -20.64 -5.72 2.87
CA HIS A 244 -20.93 -5.88 4.29
C HIS A 244 -19.95 -6.81 5.04
N MET A 245 -18.97 -7.39 4.35
CA MET A 245 -17.93 -8.25 4.92
C MET A 245 -16.56 -7.57 4.97
N GLY A 246 -16.47 -6.28 4.62
CA GLY A 246 -15.22 -5.54 4.56
C GLY A 246 -14.33 -5.98 3.39
N THR A 247 -13.04 -5.70 3.52
CA THR A 247 -12.01 -5.97 2.51
C THR A 247 -10.75 -6.63 3.06
N VAL A 248 -10.69 -6.92 4.37
CA VAL A 248 -9.58 -7.68 4.93
C VAL A 248 -9.40 -9.00 4.20
N MET A 249 -8.19 -9.23 3.71
CA MET A 249 -7.78 -10.45 3.01
C MET A 249 -6.36 -10.84 3.42
N CYS A 250 -6.14 -12.15 3.53
CA CYS A 250 -4.85 -12.72 3.88
C CYS A 250 -4.28 -13.48 2.70
N HIS A 251 -2.97 -13.39 2.50
CA HIS A 251 -2.28 -14.03 1.37
C HIS A 251 -1.13 -14.90 1.87
N ARG A 252 -1.10 -16.16 1.43
CA ARG A 252 0.01 -17.10 1.67
C ARG A 252 0.10 -18.14 0.57
N LEU A 253 1.29 -18.32 0.02
CA LEU A 253 1.62 -19.26 -1.06
C LEU A 253 0.65 -19.17 -2.25
N HIS A 254 0.33 -17.94 -2.68
CA HIS A 254 -0.62 -17.63 -3.76
C HIS A 254 -2.05 -18.12 -3.49
N ARG A 255 -2.43 -18.25 -2.21
CA ARG A 255 -3.80 -18.49 -1.76
C ARG A 255 -4.29 -17.31 -0.96
N ALA A 256 -5.55 -16.94 -1.19
CA ALA A 256 -6.24 -15.88 -0.48
C ALA A 256 -7.30 -16.49 0.44
N ASP A 257 -7.40 -15.99 1.67
CA ASP A 257 -8.47 -16.33 2.61
C ASP A 257 -8.79 -15.15 3.56
N PRO A 258 -10.00 -15.10 4.14
CA PRO A 258 -10.43 -13.95 4.93
C PRO A 258 -10.10 -14.07 6.44
N ASP A 259 -9.28 -15.06 6.88
CA ASP A 259 -9.06 -15.33 8.30
C ASP A 259 -7.66 -14.86 8.80
N PRO A 260 -7.53 -13.61 9.29
CA PRO A 260 -6.28 -13.07 9.80
C PRO A 260 -5.86 -13.63 11.16
N LEU A 261 -6.72 -14.41 11.83
CA LEU A 261 -6.42 -14.99 13.14
C LEU A 261 -5.74 -16.37 13.01
N SER A 262 -5.68 -16.91 11.81
CA SER A 262 -4.97 -18.15 11.46
C SER A 262 -3.54 -17.88 10.98
N ASP A 263 -2.62 -18.81 11.25
CA ASP A 263 -1.23 -18.76 10.75
C ASP A 263 -0.53 -17.41 10.98
N VAL A 264 -0.73 -16.80 12.15
CA VAL A 264 -0.29 -15.42 12.44
C VAL A 264 1.23 -15.30 12.34
N GLY A 265 1.68 -14.35 11.51
CA GLY A 265 3.09 -14.11 11.17
C GLY A 265 3.58 -14.87 9.94
N ASP A 266 2.83 -15.87 9.47
CA ASP A 266 3.14 -16.65 8.26
C ASP A 266 2.32 -16.22 7.03
N LYS A 267 1.33 -15.35 7.22
CA LYS A 267 0.49 -14.79 6.15
C LYS A 267 0.63 -13.27 6.13
N ASP A 268 0.50 -12.71 4.94
CA ASP A 268 0.20 -11.30 4.80
C ASP A 268 -1.25 -11.02 5.21
N ILE A 269 -1.52 -9.80 5.67
CA ILE A 269 -2.84 -9.28 6.03
C ILE A 269 -2.94 -7.91 5.38
N THR A 270 -3.98 -7.72 4.59
CA THR A 270 -4.18 -6.52 3.79
C THR A 270 -5.63 -6.07 3.88
N ALA A 271 -5.88 -4.78 3.66
CA ALA A 271 -7.21 -4.24 3.41
C ALA A 271 -7.15 -3.35 2.18
N HIS A 272 -8.24 -3.26 1.41
CA HIS A 272 -8.28 -2.31 0.31
C HIS A 272 -8.15 -0.88 0.84
N VAL A 273 -7.66 0.02 -0.01
CA VAL A 273 -7.47 1.44 0.32
C VAL A 273 -8.76 2.23 0.14
N ASN A 274 -9.09 3.05 1.14
CA ASN A 274 -10.07 4.14 1.01
C ASN A 274 -9.38 5.37 0.39
N PHE A 275 -9.48 5.56 -0.93
CA PHE A 275 -8.81 6.67 -1.63
C PHE A 275 -9.42 8.04 -1.33
N THR A 276 -10.70 8.12 -0.95
CA THR A 276 -11.31 9.36 -0.48
C THR A 276 -10.65 9.80 0.82
N GLY A 277 -10.48 8.88 1.78
CA GLY A 277 -9.78 9.14 3.03
C GLY A 277 -8.34 9.63 2.81
N ILE A 278 -7.60 9.01 1.90
CA ILE A 278 -6.24 9.44 1.52
C ILE A 278 -6.23 10.87 0.94
N ALA A 279 -7.16 11.18 0.03
CA ALA A 279 -7.28 12.50 -0.57
C ALA A 279 -7.63 13.58 0.45
N LEU A 280 -8.59 13.29 1.35
CA LEU A 280 -8.99 14.21 2.40
C LEU A 280 -7.88 14.43 3.43
N ALA A 281 -7.16 13.38 3.84
CA ALA A 281 -6.00 13.49 4.72
C ALA A 281 -4.91 14.39 4.10
N ALA A 282 -4.64 14.22 2.81
CA ALA A 282 -3.70 15.06 2.07
C ALA A 282 -4.12 16.53 2.06
N GLN A 283 -5.38 16.81 1.71
CA GLN A 283 -5.93 18.17 1.65
C GLN A 283 -5.95 18.85 3.01
N ALA A 284 -6.37 18.13 4.06
CA ALA A 284 -6.37 18.63 5.43
C ALA A 284 -4.97 19.00 5.92
N ALA A 285 -3.94 18.33 5.39
CA ALA A 285 -2.54 18.58 5.69
C ALA A 285 -1.85 19.59 4.73
N GLY A 286 -2.59 20.14 3.75
CA GLY A 286 -2.08 21.16 2.83
C GLY A 286 -1.45 20.64 1.54
N LEU A 287 -1.50 19.34 1.26
CA LEU A 287 -1.14 18.80 -0.06
C LEU A 287 -2.31 18.95 -1.04
N GLN A 288 -1.99 19.17 -2.31
CA GLN A 288 -2.95 19.15 -3.40
C GLN A 288 -3.19 17.73 -3.90
N VAL A 289 -4.42 17.40 -4.27
CA VAL A 289 -4.71 16.18 -5.05
C VAL A 289 -4.51 16.53 -6.51
N LEU A 290 -3.44 16.00 -7.10
CA LEU A 290 -3.06 16.27 -8.50
C LEU A 290 -3.83 15.39 -9.48
N GLY A 291 -4.29 14.23 -9.03
CA GLY A 291 -5.10 13.32 -9.84
C GLY A 291 -5.37 11.99 -9.15
N TYR A 292 -6.42 11.32 -9.62
CA TYR A 292 -6.84 9.99 -9.17
C TYR A 292 -7.46 9.22 -10.32
N THR A 293 -6.95 8.04 -10.65
CA THR A 293 -7.52 7.21 -11.72
C THR A 293 -7.18 5.72 -11.54
N SER A 294 -7.68 4.85 -12.42
CA SER A 294 -7.29 3.44 -12.42
C SER A 294 -5.87 3.23 -12.96
N GLN A 295 -5.21 2.17 -12.54
CA GLN A 295 -3.86 1.83 -13.00
C GLN A 295 -3.78 1.76 -14.53
N ALA A 296 -4.80 1.20 -15.18
CA ALA A 296 -4.87 1.13 -16.63
C ALA A 296 -4.79 2.52 -17.27
N HIS A 297 -5.65 3.46 -16.85
CA HIS A 297 -5.64 4.83 -17.36
C HIS A 297 -4.31 5.50 -17.08
N PHE A 298 -3.79 5.39 -15.86
CA PHE A 298 -2.52 6.01 -15.47
C PHE A 298 -1.37 5.53 -16.35
N LEU A 299 -1.22 4.20 -16.55
CA LEU A 299 -0.14 3.64 -17.35
C LEU A 299 -0.30 3.96 -18.85
N ILE A 300 -1.53 3.94 -19.37
CA ILE A 300 -1.80 4.32 -20.78
C ILE A 300 -1.48 5.80 -21.01
N ASN A 301 -1.91 6.69 -20.12
CA ASN A 301 -1.61 8.12 -20.19
C ASN A 301 -0.11 8.39 -20.04
N SER A 302 0.57 7.61 -19.20
CA SER A 302 2.03 7.59 -19.08
C SER A 302 2.73 6.97 -20.29
N GLY A 303 1.98 6.53 -21.30
CA GLY A 303 2.46 6.13 -22.61
C GLY A 303 3.05 4.72 -22.66
N LEU A 304 2.46 3.78 -21.90
CA LEU A 304 2.77 2.35 -21.97
C LEU A 304 2.62 1.76 -23.38
N LEU A 305 1.59 2.19 -24.13
CA LEU A 305 1.15 1.48 -25.35
C LEU A 305 2.16 1.54 -26.50
N GLU A 306 2.77 2.70 -26.74
CA GLU A 306 3.68 2.92 -27.86
C GLU A 306 4.91 1.98 -27.83
N PRO A 307 5.71 1.94 -26.75
CA PRO A 307 6.86 1.04 -26.71
C PRO A 307 6.45 -0.44 -26.65
N LEU A 308 5.26 -0.74 -26.12
CA LEU A 308 4.72 -2.09 -26.05
C LEU A 308 4.33 -2.64 -27.43
N ALA A 309 3.97 -1.79 -28.40
CA ALA A 309 3.61 -2.21 -29.74
C ALA A 309 4.74 -2.99 -30.44
N SER A 310 5.99 -2.59 -30.20
CA SER A 310 7.20 -3.24 -30.74
C SER A 310 7.81 -4.32 -29.83
N ALA A 311 7.26 -4.54 -28.63
CA ALA A 311 7.82 -5.47 -27.67
C ALA A 311 7.57 -6.95 -28.06
N PRO A 312 8.44 -7.88 -27.65
CA PRO A 312 8.21 -9.32 -27.83
C PRO A 312 6.86 -9.76 -27.24
N LEU A 313 6.21 -10.76 -27.86
CA LEU A 313 4.91 -11.25 -27.42
C LEU A 313 4.85 -11.60 -25.91
N PRO A 314 5.83 -12.29 -25.31
CA PRO A 314 5.79 -12.59 -23.87
C PRO A 314 5.73 -11.34 -22.98
N GLU A 315 6.50 -10.30 -23.33
CA GLU A 315 6.49 -9.04 -22.59
C GLU A 315 5.15 -8.31 -22.74
N ARG A 316 4.57 -8.33 -23.95
CA ARG A 316 3.24 -7.78 -24.22
C ARG A 316 2.17 -8.45 -23.39
N THR A 317 2.18 -9.78 -23.31
CA THR A 317 1.21 -10.54 -22.52
C THR A 317 1.32 -10.19 -21.03
N MET A 318 2.52 -10.07 -20.47
CA MET A 318 2.67 -9.68 -19.06
C MET A 318 2.26 -8.23 -18.80
N ALA A 319 2.59 -7.30 -19.70
CA ALA A 319 2.17 -5.91 -19.58
C ALA A 319 0.65 -5.73 -19.75
N GLN A 320 -0.03 -6.57 -20.54
CA GLN A 320 -1.49 -6.54 -20.67
C GLN A 320 -2.20 -6.77 -19.33
N LYS A 321 -1.66 -7.62 -18.46
CA LYS A 321 -2.22 -7.83 -17.12
C LYS A 321 -2.22 -6.56 -16.26
N LEU A 322 -1.29 -5.63 -16.49
CA LEU A 322 -1.24 -4.36 -15.77
C LEU A 322 -2.41 -3.43 -16.10
N ILE A 323 -3.03 -3.58 -17.28
CA ILE A 323 -4.04 -2.64 -17.80
C ILE A 323 -5.40 -3.28 -18.06
N THR A 324 -5.51 -4.61 -18.00
CA THR A 324 -6.77 -5.30 -18.25
C THR A 324 -7.66 -5.28 -17.01
N GLU A 325 -8.94 -4.97 -17.19
CA GLU A 325 -9.92 -4.72 -16.12
C GLU A 325 -10.05 -5.89 -15.13
N HIS A 326 -10.11 -7.14 -15.62
CA HIS A 326 -10.22 -8.34 -14.78
C HIS A 326 -8.91 -8.79 -14.12
N GLU A 327 -7.82 -8.06 -14.36
CA GLU A 327 -6.52 -8.28 -13.73
C GLU A 327 -6.23 -7.08 -12.81
N MET A 328 -5.19 -6.31 -13.07
CA MET A 328 -4.80 -5.17 -12.22
C MET A 328 -5.36 -3.84 -12.72
N GLY A 329 -5.92 -3.78 -13.94
CA GLY A 329 -6.15 -2.52 -14.64
C GLY A 329 -7.18 -1.60 -13.99
N GLU A 330 -8.23 -2.17 -13.39
CA GLU A 330 -9.31 -1.41 -12.78
C GLU A 330 -9.29 -1.44 -11.25
N LEU A 331 -8.99 -2.60 -10.65
CA LEU A 331 -8.95 -2.73 -9.19
C LEU A 331 -7.86 -1.83 -8.58
N PHE A 332 -6.67 -1.81 -9.18
CA PHE A 332 -5.59 -0.89 -8.77
C PHE A 332 -5.89 0.52 -9.24
N LYS A 333 -5.58 1.48 -8.37
CA LYS A 333 -5.72 2.90 -8.59
C LYS A 333 -4.38 3.58 -8.36
N VAL A 334 -4.25 4.77 -8.91
CA VAL A 334 -3.13 5.68 -8.66
C VAL A 334 -3.71 6.99 -8.17
N ILE A 335 -3.23 7.47 -7.03
CA ILE A 335 -3.45 8.84 -6.57
C ILE A 335 -2.12 9.58 -6.56
N ALA A 336 -2.12 10.81 -7.08
CA ALA A 336 -0.99 11.72 -7.02
C ALA A 336 -1.30 12.92 -6.13
N LEU A 337 -0.36 13.25 -5.24
CA LEU A 337 -0.43 14.40 -4.35
C LEU A 337 0.75 15.34 -4.63
N GLY A 338 0.57 16.64 -4.40
CA GLY A 338 1.57 17.65 -4.73
C GLY A 338 1.74 18.71 -3.65
N VAL A 339 2.96 19.22 -3.50
CA VAL A 339 3.25 20.39 -2.66
C VAL A 339 3.10 21.66 -3.49
N GLY A 340 2.45 22.69 -2.93
CA GLY A 340 2.34 24.01 -3.55
C GLY A 340 1.20 24.10 -4.57
N GLU A 341 1.41 24.87 -5.63
CA GLU A 341 0.41 25.06 -6.68
C GLU A 341 0.15 23.75 -7.46
N PRO A 342 -1.11 23.40 -7.71
CA PRO A 342 -1.43 22.19 -8.47
C PRO A 342 -0.99 22.34 -9.93
N TRP A 343 -0.59 21.23 -10.54
CA TRP A 343 -0.38 21.10 -11.97
C TRP A 343 -1.14 19.87 -12.47
N GLU A 344 -1.38 19.79 -13.78
CA GLU A 344 -2.03 18.64 -14.42
C GLU A 344 -0.95 17.62 -14.81
N PRO A 345 -0.78 16.49 -14.10
CA PRO A 345 0.26 15.53 -14.43
C PRO A 345 -0.18 14.67 -15.62
N LEU A 346 0.76 14.32 -16.50
CA LEU A 346 0.48 13.57 -17.73
C LEU A 346 -0.29 12.27 -17.47
N GLY A 347 -0.03 11.61 -16.34
CA GLY A 347 -0.66 10.34 -15.95
C GLY A 347 -2.18 10.44 -15.75
N PHE A 348 -2.71 11.66 -15.58
CA PHE A 348 -4.13 11.91 -15.31
C PHE A 348 -4.82 12.68 -16.43
N ALA A 349 -4.14 12.93 -17.56
CA ALA A 349 -4.67 13.74 -18.67
C ALA A 349 -5.99 13.22 -19.26
N ARG A 350 -6.29 11.92 -19.13
CA ARG A 350 -7.57 11.32 -19.55
C ARG A 350 -8.09 10.34 -18.52
N GLY A 351 -9.40 10.35 -18.31
CA GLY A 351 -10.04 9.42 -17.38
C GLY A 351 -9.67 9.70 -15.93
N ASP A 352 -9.28 10.93 -15.58
CA ASP A 352 -9.19 11.35 -14.19
C ASP A 352 -10.55 11.23 -13.51
N ARG A 353 -10.53 10.69 -12.30
CA ARG A 353 -11.69 10.37 -11.47
C ARG A 353 -11.65 11.13 -10.15
N SER A 354 -10.86 12.18 -10.01
CA SER A 354 -10.76 12.96 -8.76
C SER A 354 -12.11 13.53 -8.33
N HIS A 355 -13.00 13.83 -9.29
CA HIS A 355 -14.39 14.24 -9.03
C HIS A 355 -15.27 13.15 -8.38
N THR A 356 -14.78 11.91 -8.28
CA THR A 356 -15.49 10.78 -7.66
C THR A 356 -15.01 10.44 -6.26
N LEU A 357 -13.93 11.10 -5.82
CA LEU A 357 -13.39 10.98 -4.47
C LEU A 357 -14.32 11.65 -3.47
#